data_AF-A0A837ADY4-F1
#
_entry.id   AF-A0A837ADY4-F1
#
_cell.length_a   1.000
_cell.length_b   1.000
_cell.length_c   1.000
_cell.angle_alpha   90.00
_cell.angle_beta   90.00
_cell.angle_gamma   90.00
#
_symmetry.space_group_name_H-M   'P 1'
#
loop_
_entity.id
_entity.type
_entity.pdbx_description
1 polymer ?
#
loop_
_entity_poly.entity_id
_entity_poly.type
_entity_poly.pdbx_seq_one_letter_code
_entity_poly.pdbx_strand_id
1 'polypeptide(L)'
;MNSKYTKWQDQMKEVTLPKWEELPKFDLYMDQLVAVVNEAIGPLGMDTVTKSMVNNYVKNKATFAPVKKKYQTVHVADIIIISLLKPVFSIKDIRRGIDEITKQQFPKQAYDEFIEMLVQKLHHIADGKSVANNDSEIEQLLSSIADTIVNRLIANEIFEDMIYE
;
A
#
# COMPACT_ATOMS: atom_id res chain seq x y z
N MET A 1 -2.77 28.44 -10.20
CA MET A 1 -2.85 27.03 -9.74
C MET A 1 -1.48 26.64 -9.24
N ASN A 2 -1.39 26.15 -8.00
CA ASN A 2 -0.12 25.96 -7.31
C ASN A 2 0.79 25.02 -8.11
N SER A 3 2.00 25.50 -8.45
CA SER A 3 2.93 24.76 -9.32
C SER A 3 3.41 23.43 -8.69
N LYS A 4 3.27 23.26 -7.37
CA LYS A 4 3.71 22.07 -6.64
C LYS A 4 2.66 20.96 -6.67
N TYR A 5 1.41 21.26 -6.32
CA TYR A 5 0.29 20.33 -6.50
C TYR A 5 0.17 19.74 -7.91
N THR A 6 0.30 20.55 -8.97
CA THR A 6 0.26 20.03 -10.35
C THR A 6 1.43 19.09 -10.66
N LYS A 7 2.64 19.37 -10.15
CA LYS A 7 3.79 18.46 -10.29
C LYS A 7 3.57 17.15 -9.55
N TRP A 8 3.00 17.20 -8.34
CA TRP A 8 2.66 16.00 -7.59
C TRP A 8 1.62 15.14 -8.31
N GLN A 9 0.59 15.76 -8.92
CA GLN A 9 -0.39 15.05 -9.75
C GLN A 9 0.28 14.35 -10.95
N ASP A 10 1.21 15.02 -11.63
CA ASP A 10 1.98 14.40 -12.72
C ASP A 10 2.88 13.25 -12.24
N GLN A 11 3.48 13.36 -11.05
CA GLN A 11 4.21 12.26 -10.43
C GLN A 11 3.29 11.05 -10.17
N MET A 12 2.08 11.26 -9.66
CA MET A 12 1.14 10.17 -9.36
C MET A 12 0.70 9.40 -10.61
N LYS A 13 0.72 10.00 -11.80
CA LYS A 13 0.46 9.30 -13.08
C LYS A 13 1.49 8.22 -13.40
N GLU A 14 2.73 8.41 -12.95
CA GLU A 14 3.84 7.51 -13.25
C GLU A 14 4.14 6.54 -12.09
N VAL A 15 3.45 6.68 -10.95
CA VAL A 15 3.64 5.78 -9.83
C VAL A 15 3.20 4.37 -10.21
N THR A 16 4.08 3.42 -9.94
CA THR A 16 3.78 2.00 -9.97
C THR A 16 3.99 1.40 -8.58
N LEU A 17 3.28 0.30 -8.33
CA LEU A 17 3.49 -0.54 -7.16
C LEU A 17 3.78 -1.96 -7.66
N PRO A 18 4.75 -2.67 -7.07
CA PRO A 18 5.19 -3.94 -7.59
C PRO A 18 4.08 -4.99 -7.46
N LYS A 19 3.80 -5.70 -8.56
CA LYS A 19 3.00 -6.92 -8.57
C LYS A 19 3.73 -8.03 -7.86
N TRP A 20 2.99 -9.06 -7.44
CA TRP A 20 3.53 -10.18 -6.69
C TRP A 20 4.71 -10.85 -7.40
N GLU A 21 4.70 -10.91 -8.73
CA GLU A 21 5.79 -11.49 -9.51
C GLU A 21 7.07 -10.65 -9.57
N GLU A 22 6.96 -9.36 -9.33
CA GLU A 22 8.08 -8.42 -9.28
C GLU A 22 8.73 -8.39 -7.88
N LEU A 23 8.03 -8.92 -6.86
CA LEU A 23 8.56 -9.03 -5.52
C LEU A 23 9.71 -10.06 -5.45
N PRO A 24 10.73 -9.85 -4.58
CA PRO A 24 11.85 -10.78 -4.43
C PRO A 24 11.39 -12.21 -4.13
N LYS A 25 11.94 -13.17 -4.89
CA LYS A 25 11.65 -14.61 -4.77
C LYS A 25 12.67 -15.37 -3.93
N PHE A 26 13.68 -14.67 -3.40
CA PHE A 26 14.68 -15.21 -2.51
C PHE A 26 14.48 -14.69 -1.09
N ASP A 27 15.00 -15.43 -0.12
CA ASP A 27 14.93 -15.07 1.29
C ASP A 27 15.73 -13.80 1.60
N LEU A 28 15.09 -12.82 2.24
CA LEU A 28 15.63 -11.50 2.58
C LEU A 28 16.02 -11.40 4.05
N TYR A 29 17.12 -10.71 4.35
CA TYR A 29 17.38 -10.20 5.70
C TYR A 29 16.55 -8.94 5.98
N MET A 30 16.40 -8.59 7.27
CA MET A 30 15.62 -7.43 7.71
C MET A 30 15.94 -6.13 6.95
N ASP A 31 17.22 -5.82 6.77
CA ASP A 31 17.65 -4.63 6.03
C ASP A 31 17.17 -4.62 4.58
N GLN A 32 17.24 -5.77 3.91
CA GLN A 32 16.81 -5.91 2.52
C GLN A 32 15.28 -5.82 2.40
N LEU A 33 14.55 -6.44 3.33
CA LEU A 33 13.10 -6.34 3.40
C LEU A 33 12.66 -4.88 3.52
N VAL A 34 13.24 -4.14 4.48
CA VAL A 34 12.92 -2.74 4.71
C VAL A 34 13.25 -1.88 3.48
N ALA A 35 14.39 -2.14 2.83
CA ALA A 35 14.78 -1.43 1.61
C ALA A 35 13.75 -1.64 0.49
N VAL A 36 13.38 -2.89 0.19
CA VAL A 36 12.41 -3.23 -0.86
C VAL A 36 11.05 -2.60 -0.60
N VAL A 37 10.56 -2.66 0.65
CA VAL A 37 9.28 -2.05 1.01
C VAL A 37 9.32 -0.53 0.84
N ASN A 38 10.39 0.13 1.30
CA ASN A 38 10.51 1.58 1.21
C ASN A 38 10.70 2.07 -0.23
N GLU A 39 11.35 1.29 -1.08
CA GLU A 39 11.43 1.55 -2.52
C GLU A 39 10.03 1.52 -3.15
N ALA A 40 9.18 0.57 -2.77
CA ALA A 40 7.82 0.46 -3.29
C ALA A 40 6.90 1.61 -2.84
N ILE A 41 6.93 1.98 -1.56
CA ILE A 41 5.98 2.99 -1.01
C ILE A 41 6.51 4.43 -1.05
N GLY A 42 7.81 4.61 -1.25
CA GLY A 42 8.47 5.92 -1.29
C GLY A 42 7.90 6.89 -2.34
N PRO A 43 7.62 6.45 -3.58
CA PRO A 43 7.00 7.30 -4.60
C PRO A 43 5.63 7.88 -4.19
N LEU A 44 4.93 7.24 -3.26
CA LEU A 44 3.65 7.71 -2.70
C LEU A 44 3.81 8.76 -1.59
N GLY A 45 5.04 9.10 -1.20
CA GLY A 45 5.30 10.01 -0.07
C GLY A 45 4.94 9.41 1.29
N MET A 46 4.92 8.08 1.40
CA MET A 46 4.58 7.38 2.65
C MET A 46 5.77 7.34 3.61
N ASP A 47 5.49 7.32 4.91
CA ASP A 47 6.51 7.21 5.94
C ASP A 47 7.36 5.95 5.78
N THR A 48 8.67 6.11 5.95
CA THR A 48 9.60 4.98 5.88
C THR A 48 9.28 3.92 6.94
N VAL A 49 9.21 2.67 6.50
CA VAL A 49 9.13 1.51 7.38
C VAL A 49 10.50 1.30 8.02
N THR A 50 10.50 1.09 9.33
CA THR A 50 11.72 0.81 10.11
C THR A 50 11.77 -0.64 10.57
N LYS A 51 12.97 -1.14 10.92
CA LYS A 51 13.14 -2.48 11.52
C LYS A 51 12.28 -2.68 12.77
N SER A 52 12.14 -1.63 13.58
CA SER A 52 11.31 -1.63 14.78
C SER A 52 9.83 -1.84 14.44
N MET A 53 9.34 -1.17 13.39
CA MET A 53 7.97 -1.35 12.90
C MET A 53 7.73 -2.79 12.43
N VAL A 54 8.65 -3.36 11.65
CA VAL A 54 8.56 -4.77 11.21
C VAL A 54 8.51 -5.72 12.40
N ASN A 55 9.38 -5.52 13.40
CA ASN A 55 9.36 -6.31 14.63
C ASN A 55 8.02 -6.17 15.38
N ASN A 56 7.44 -4.96 15.42
CA ASN A 56 6.13 -4.73 16.01
C ASN A 56 5.02 -5.44 15.22
N TYR A 57 5.11 -5.49 13.90
CA TYR A 57 4.15 -6.23 13.07
C TYR A 57 4.21 -7.74 13.35
N VAL A 58 5.41 -8.32 13.44
CA VAL A 58 5.59 -9.73 13.82
C VAL A 58 5.08 -9.99 15.23
N LYS A 59 5.45 -9.16 16.21
CA LYS A 59 5.03 -9.31 17.61
C LYS A 59 3.51 -9.26 17.78
N ASN A 60 2.84 -8.40 17.02
CA ASN A 60 1.39 -8.28 17.03
C ASN A 60 0.68 -9.24 16.06
N LYS A 61 1.41 -10.18 15.44
CA LYS A 61 0.90 -11.16 14.48
C LYS A 61 0.19 -10.53 13.26
N ALA A 62 0.63 -9.33 12.86
CA ALA A 62 0.16 -8.67 11.65
C ALA A 62 0.75 -9.30 10.38
N THR A 63 1.96 -9.83 10.51
CA THR A 63 2.62 -10.68 9.51
C THR A 63 3.26 -11.87 10.22
N PHE A 64 3.62 -12.89 9.46
CA PHE A 64 4.23 -14.11 9.99
C PHE A 64 5.63 -13.85 10.56
N ALA A 65 6.05 -14.72 11.48
CA ALA A 65 7.41 -14.67 12.00
C ALA A 65 8.41 -15.12 10.93
N PRO A 66 9.58 -14.46 10.81
CA PRO A 66 10.60 -14.85 9.85
C PRO A 66 11.16 -16.25 10.14
N VAL A 67 11.48 -16.99 9.08
CA VAL A 67 12.09 -18.32 9.20
C VAL A 67 13.61 -18.17 9.23
N LYS A 68 14.26 -18.62 10.30
CA LYS A 68 15.73 -18.48 10.48
C LYS A 68 16.23 -17.03 10.27
N LYS A 69 15.47 -16.04 10.76
CA LYS A 69 15.71 -14.59 10.59
C LYS A 69 15.61 -14.08 9.15
N LYS A 70 15.00 -14.86 8.25
CA LYS A 70 14.77 -14.45 6.87
C LYS A 70 13.30 -14.28 6.54
N TYR A 71 13.04 -13.36 5.64
CA TYR A 71 11.73 -12.94 5.19
C TYR A 71 11.52 -13.33 3.74
N GLN A 72 10.31 -13.75 3.42
CA GLN A 72 9.91 -14.23 2.11
C GLN A 72 8.97 -13.25 1.42
N THR A 73 8.67 -13.48 0.15
CA THR A 73 7.77 -12.66 -0.68
C THR A 73 6.48 -12.25 0.03
N VAL A 74 5.84 -13.19 0.76
CA VAL A 74 4.62 -12.91 1.52
C VAL A 74 4.79 -11.83 2.60
N HIS A 75 5.97 -11.73 3.23
CA HIS A 75 6.25 -10.70 4.22
C HIS A 75 6.41 -9.33 3.56
N VAL A 76 7.01 -9.28 2.37
CA VAL A 76 7.13 -8.03 1.58
C VAL A 76 5.72 -7.53 1.24
N ALA A 77 4.88 -8.41 0.70
CA ALA A 77 3.49 -8.11 0.35
C ALA A 77 2.69 -7.62 1.57
N ASP A 78 2.70 -8.38 2.68
CA ASP A 78 2.03 -8.00 3.92
C ASP A 78 2.46 -6.60 4.40
N ILE A 79 3.76 -6.31 4.41
CA ILE A 79 4.26 -5.04 4.93
C ILE A 79 3.92 -3.87 4.00
N ILE A 80 3.91 -4.07 2.68
CA ILE A 80 3.41 -3.07 1.73
C ILE A 80 1.93 -2.77 2.04
N ILE A 81 1.09 -3.80 2.14
CA ILE A 81 -0.35 -3.65 2.45
C ILE A 81 -0.57 -2.97 3.81
N ILE A 82 0.14 -3.39 4.85
CA ILE A 82 0.06 -2.77 6.17
C ILE A 82 0.46 -1.30 6.09
N SER A 83 1.51 -0.95 5.34
CA SER A 83 1.97 0.43 5.21
C SER A 83 0.92 1.30 4.53
N LEU A 84 0.26 0.79 3.48
CA LEU A 84 -0.81 1.48 2.77
C LEU A 84 -2.07 1.67 3.64
N LEU A 85 -2.42 0.69 4.47
CA LEU A 85 -3.69 0.66 5.20
C LEU A 85 -3.65 1.20 6.64
N LYS A 86 -2.49 1.15 7.31
CA LYS A 86 -2.32 1.58 8.71
C LYS A 86 -2.78 3.02 9.01
N PRO A 87 -2.74 3.97 8.07
CA PRO A 87 -3.29 5.31 8.30
C PRO A 87 -4.81 5.36 8.44
N VAL A 88 -5.51 4.32 7.98
CA VAL A 88 -6.99 4.22 7.99
C VAL A 88 -7.46 3.16 8.99
N PHE A 89 -6.75 2.04 9.09
CA PHE A 89 -7.15 0.89 9.87
C PHE A 89 -6.14 0.54 10.96
N SER A 90 -6.62 -0.06 12.05
CA SER A 90 -5.75 -0.62 13.06
C SER A 90 -5.00 -1.84 12.50
N ILE A 91 -3.80 -2.11 13.02
CA ILE A 91 -3.00 -3.28 12.61
C ILE A 91 -3.78 -4.60 12.77
N LYS A 92 -4.64 -4.70 13.78
CA LYS A 92 -5.48 -5.89 14.03
C LYS A 92 -6.55 -6.05 12.95
N ASP A 93 -7.19 -4.96 12.54
CA ASP A 93 -8.23 -4.99 11.53
C ASP A 93 -7.65 -5.26 10.14
N ILE A 94 -6.47 -4.71 9.85
CA ILE A 94 -5.72 -5.04 8.62
C ILE A 94 -5.46 -6.55 8.53
N ARG A 95 -4.92 -7.16 9.59
CA ARG A 95 -4.66 -8.61 9.61
C ARG A 95 -5.92 -9.42 9.34
N ARG A 96 -7.02 -9.07 10.03
CA ARG A 96 -8.32 -9.73 9.84
C ARG A 96 -8.82 -9.58 8.40
N GLY A 97 -8.72 -8.38 7.83
CA GLY A 97 -9.10 -8.14 6.43
C GLY A 97 -8.30 -8.99 5.45
N ILE A 98 -6.96 -9.04 5.62
CA ILE A 98 -6.10 -9.91 4.82
C ILE A 98 -6.51 -11.37 4.99
N ASP A 99 -6.74 -11.85 6.21
CA ASP A 99 -7.18 -13.22 6.47
C ASP A 99 -8.51 -13.56 5.79
N GLU A 100 -9.52 -12.68 5.86
CA GLU A 100 -10.83 -12.93 5.25
C GLU A 100 -10.78 -12.96 3.72
N ILE A 101 -10.09 -12.01 3.10
CA ILE A 101 -9.97 -11.95 1.64
C ILE A 101 -9.17 -13.16 1.14
N THR A 102 -8.08 -13.51 1.82
CA THR A 102 -7.21 -14.62 1.40
C THR A 102 -7.76 -16.03 1.72
N LYS A 103 -8.89 -16.15 2.43
CA LYS A 103 -9.64 -17.41 2.52
C LYS A 103 -10.38 -17.75 1.22
N GLN A 104 -10.84 -16.71 0.52
CA GLN A 104 -11.64 -16.85 -0.71
C GLN A 104 -10.76 -16.78 -1.97
N GLN A 105 -9.60 -16.14 -1.87
CA GLN A 105 -8.64 -15.95 -2.95
C GLN A 105 -7.22 -16.30 -2.49
N PHE A 106 -6.33 -16.74 -3.39
CA PHE A 106 -4.93 -16.93 -3.01
C PHE A 106 -4.26 -15.58 -2.68
N PRO A 107 -3.33 -15.51 -1.70
CA PRO A 107 -2.68 -14.25 -1.29
C PRO A 107 -2.10 -13.40 -2.43
N LYS A 108 -1.54 -14.07 -3.44
CA LYS A 108 -1.05 -13.42 -4.66
C LYS A 108 -2.16 -12.63 -5.38
N GLN A 109 -3.29 -13.29 -5.63
CA GLN A 109 -4.38 -12.70 -6.39
C GLN A 109 -4.98 -11.51 -5.64
N ALA A 110 -5.28 -11.67 -4.36
CA ALA A 110 -5.81 -10.59 -3.52
C ALA A 110 -4.87 -9.37 -3.46
N TYR A 111 -3.56 -9.62 -3.35
CA TYR A 111 -2.55 -8.57 -3.40
C TYR A 111 -2.55 -7.86 -4.77
N ASP A 112 -2.45 -8.63 -5.86
CA ASP A 112 -2.36 -8.06 -7.20
C ASP A 112 -3.62 -7.24 -7.54
N GLU A 113 -4.82 -7.74 -7.23
CA GLU A 113 -6.10 -7.03 -7.43
C GLU A 113 -6.12 -5.69 -6.67
N PHE A 114 -5.73 -5.68 -5.40
CA PHE A 114 -5.69 -4.44 -4.61
C PHE A 114 -4.67 -3.44 -5.17
N ILE A 115 -3.48 -3.91 -5.55
CA ILE A 115 -2.43 -3.08 -6.14
C ILE A 115 -2.89 -2.46 -7.47
N GLU A 116 -3.54 -3.26 -8.34
CA GLU A 116 -4.07 -2.79 -9.63
C GLU A 116 -5.06 -1.66 -9.44
N MET A 117 -6.03 -1.86 -8.58
CA MET A 117 -7.10 -0.91 -8.34
C MET A 117 -6.60 0.37 -7.65
N LEU A 118 -5.65 0.27 -6.72
CA LEU A 118 -5.02 1.45 -6.11
C LEU A 118 -4.24 2.27 -7.14
N VAL A 119 -3.41 1.62 -7.95
CA VAL A 119 -2.63 2.29 -9.01
C VAL A 119 -3.55 2.94 -10.04
N GLN A 120 -4.61 2.25 -10.48
CA GLN A 120 -5.61 2.84 -11.37
C GLN A 120 -6.22 4.11 -10.76
N LYS A 121 -6.62 4.09 -9.50
CA LYS A 121 -7.19 5.29 -8.85
C LYS A 121 -6.17 6.41 -8.71
N LEU A 122 -4.92 6.11 -8.37
CA LEU A 122 -3.82 7.08 -8.33
C LEU A 122 -3.63 7.76 -9.69
N HIS A 123 -3.65 7.00 -10.78
CA HIS A 123 -3.56 7.55 -12.15
C HIS A 123 -4.76 8.43 -12.50
N HIS A 124 -5.96 8.06 -12.03
CA HIS A 124 -7.19 8.83 -12.26
C HIS A 124 -7.32 10.10 -11.42
N ILE A 125 -6.47 10.34 -10.40
CA ILE A 125 -6.41 11.61 -9.66
C ILE A 125 -6.27 12.80 -10.60
N ALA A 126 -5.60 12.61 -11.74
CA ALA A 126 -5.39 13.65 -12.74
C ALA A 126 -6.61 13.93 -13.63
N ASP A 127 -7.52 12.96 -13.78
CA ASP A 127 -8.60 13.00 -14.78
C ASP A 127 -9.97 13.39 -14.20
N GLY A 128 -10.10 13.50 -12.88
CA GLY A 128 -11.33 13.98 -12.21
C GLY A 128 -12.55 13.08 -12.42
N LYS A 129 -12.35 11.81 -12.79
CA LYS A 129 -13.43 10.85 -13.05
C LYS A 129 -13.55 9.86 -11.90
N SER A 130 -14.76 9.77 -11.34
CA SER A 130 -15.15 8.67 -10.44
C SER A 130 -15.36 7.42 -11.27
N VAL A 131 -14.64 6.33 -10.95
CA VAL A 131 -14.93 5.01 -11.49
C VAL A 131 -16.20 4.52 -10.79
N ALA A 132 -17.28 4.31 -11.56
CA ALA A 132 -18.53 3.75 -11.06
C ALA A 132 -18.74 2.33 -11.58
N ASN A 133 -19.23 1.50 -10.66
CA ASN A 133 -19.81 0.14 -10.75
C ASN A 133 -18.84 -1.05 -10.77
N ASN A 134 -18.92 -1.84 -9.69
CA ASN A 134 -18.36 -3.18 -9.52
C ASN A 134 -19.44 -4.09 -8.91
N ASP A 135 -19.52 -5.34 -9.39
CA ASP A 135 -20.63 -6.28 -9.19
C ASP A 135 -20.49 -7.15 -7.91
N SER A 136 -19.42 -6.97 -7.13
CA SER A 136 -19.13 -7.72 -5.87
C SER A 136 -18.85 -6.81 -4.66
N GLU A 137 -19.29 -7.21 -3.46
CA GLU A 137 -19.05 -6.48 -2.19
C GLU A 137 -17.56 -6.31 -1.88
N ILE A 138 -16.72 -7.30 -2.22
CA ILE A 138 -15.27 -7.23 -2.01
C ILE A 138 -14.66 -6.13 -2.87
N GLU A 139 -15.07 -6.04 -4.13
CA GLU A 139 -14.56 -5.02 -5.06
C GLU A 139 -14.98 -3.61 -4.63
N GLN A 140 -16.20 -3.45 -4.09
CA GLN A 140 -16.67 -2.17 -3.54
C GLN A 140 -15.87 -1.76 -2.30
N LEU A 141 -15.59 -2.72 -1.40
CA LEU A 141 -14.76 -2.49 -0.22
C LEU A 141 -13.35 -2.07 -0.63
N LEU A 142 -12.69 -2.85 -1.49
CA LEU A 142 -11.36 -2.54 -2.00
C LEU A 142 -11.36 -1.14 -2.65
N SER A 143 -12.34 -0.83 -3.49
CA SER A 143 -12.45 0.47 -4.16
C SER A 143 -12.55 1.62 -3.17
N SER A 144 -13.40 1.50 -2.15
CA SER A 144 -13.58 2.50 -1.09
C SER A 144 -12.31 2.70 -0.26
N ILE A 145 -11.58 1.62 0.02
CA ILE A 145 -10.29 1.68 0.72
C ILE A 145 -9.27 2.45 -0.12
N ALA A 146 -9.17 2.13 -1.41
CA ALA A 146 -8.23 2.82 -2.29
C ALA A 146 -8.58 4.30 -2.46
N ASP A 147 -9.86 4.67 -2.56
CA ASP A 147 -10.31 6.07 -2.55
C ASP A 147 -9.93 6.78 -1.24
N THR A 148 -10.05 6.10 -0.10
CA THR A 148 -9.67 6.67 1.19
C THR A 148 -8.16 6.94 1.26
N ILE A 149 -7.33 6.02 0.74
CA ILE A 149 -5.88 6.21 0.66
C ILE A 149 -5.57 7.40 -0.24
N VAL A 150 -6.15 7.45 -1.45
CA VAL A 150 -5.97 8.53 -2.42
C VAL A 150 -6.36 9.89 -1.82
N ASN A 151 -7.55 9.99 -1.21
CA ASN A 151 -8.02 11.22 -0.59
C ASN A 151 -7.11 11.69 0.54
N ARG A 152 -6.55 10.75 1.32
CA ARG A 152 -5.55 11.08 2.34
C ARG A 152 -4.28 11.64 1.72
N LEU A 153 -3.76 11.03 0.65
CA LEU A 153 -2.55 11.51 -0.03
C LEU A 153 -2.75 12.93 -0.57
N ILE A 154 -3.90 13.19 -1.20
CA ILE A 154 -4.30 14.54 -1.66
C ILE A 154 -4.35 15.53 -0.49
N ALA A 155 -5.01 15.15 0.61
CA ALA A 155 -5.14 16.02 1.78
C ALA A 155 -3.79 16.39 2.38
N ASN A 156 -2.85 15.43 2.46
CA ASN A 156 -1.50 15.67 2.93
C ASN A 156 -0.74 16.64 2.02
N GLU A 157 -0.80 16.47 0.70
CA GLU A 157 -0.11 17.37 -0.24
C GLU A 157 -0.66 18.80 -0.16
N ILE A 158 -2.00 18.95 -0.10
CA ILE A 158 -2.64 20.27 0.05
C ILE A 158 -2.21 20.92 1.38
N PHE A 159 -2.16 20.16 2.47
CA PHE A 159 -1.77 20.67 3.78
C PHE A 159 -0.29 21.10 3.82
N GLU A 160 0.61 20.32 3.22
CA GLU A 160 2.02 20.67 3.06
C GLU A 160 2.19 21.96 2.23
N ASP A 161 1.46 22.10 1.13
CA ASP A 161 1.46 23.34 0.33
C ASP A 161 0.97 24.55 1.16
N MET A 162 -0.02 24.37 2.04
CA MET A 162 -0.51 25.46 2.90
C MET A 162 0.46 25.90 3.99
N ILE A 163 1.29 24.98 4.52
CA ILE A 163 2.20 25.27 5.65
C ILE A 163 3.55 25.82 5.20
N TYR A 164 4.03 25.39 4.03
CA TYR A 164 5.37 25.71 3.54
C TYR A 164 5.37 26.72 2.37
N GLU A 165 4.26 27.46 2.17
CA GLU A 165 4.21 28.75 1.44
C GLU A 165 4.84 29.89 2.26
#